data_AF-A0A0B4EXH1-F1
#
_entry.id   AF-A0A0B4EXH1-F1
#
_cell.length_a   1.000
_cell.length_b   1.000
_cell.length_c   1.000
_cell.angle_alpha   90.00
_cell.angle_beta   90.00
_cell.angle_gamma   90.00
#
_symmetry.space_group_name_H-M   'P 1'
#
loop_
_entity.id
_entity.type
_entity.pdbx_description
1 polymer ?
#
loop_
_entity_poly.entity_id
_entity_poly.type
_entity_poly.pdbx_seq_one_letter_code
_entity_poly.pdbx_strand_id
1 'polypeptide(L)'
;MKSPELGPDGPTPHTASASPSQSLEQPPKDLGGPDLAMFEEEDAACTPPSMGSDYSSARAIPFAPLSFLQPGSRFHGTQQSERQVYDVQVEIKHVDMRESFLCGYLRIQGLTEDHPTLTTYFEGEIIGSKYSFFTQHEDWGANMRVDLSHWAKFNAFRPFQKHARKGPVTIPDVTQRENIFMRWKEHFLVPDHRVRTITGASFEGFYYICFNQLKGEVSGIYFHSKSEKFQQLELKHVPNRGCFSATEFR
;
A
#
# COMPACT_ATOMS: atom_id res chain seq x y z
N MET A 1 14.89 5.14 -64.16
CA MET A 1 14.43 4.13 -65.13
C MET A 1 13.12 3.52 -64.62
N LYS A 2 12.41 2.77 -65.47
CA LYS A 2 11.05 2.20 -65.28
C LYS A 2 10.59 1.89 -63.83
N SER A 3 9.41 2.39 -63.50
CA SER A 3 8.39 1.74 -62.64
C SER A 3 7.47 0.87 -63.55
N PRO A 4 6.24 0.49 -63.15
CA PRO A 4 5.79 -0.32 -61.99
C PRO A 4 4.90 -1.51 -62.45
N GLU A 5 4.46 -2.40 -61.53
CA GLU A 5 3.24 -3.26 -61.62
C GLU A 5 2.92 -3.79 -60.19
N LEU A 6 1.71 -4.19 -59.77
CA LEU A 6 0.31 -3.72 -60.00
C LEU A 6 -0.60 -4.34 -58.89
N GLY A 7 -1.83 -3.86 -58.68
CA GLY A 7 -2.85 -4.48 -57.79
C GLY A 7 -3.84 -5.37 -58.58
N PRO A 8 -5.14 -5.48 -58.22
CA PRO A 8 -5.85 -5.03 -57.00
C PRO A 8 -6.98 -6.03 -56.50
N ASP A 9 -7.95 -5.53 -55.72
CA ASP A 9 -9.38 -5.93 -55.58
C ASP A 9 -9.88 -7.30 -55.02
N GLY A 10 -11.07 -7.25 -54.37
CA GLY A 10 -12.09 -8.33 -54.43
C GLY A 10 -12.63 -8.91 -53.10
N PRO A 11 -13.97 -8.82 -52.80
CA PRO A 11 -14.56 -9.43 -51.58
C PRO A 11 -15.78 -10.37 -51.78
N THR A 12 -15.76 -11.55 -51.11
CA THR A 12 -16.95 -12.40 -50.73
C THR A 12 -17.82 -12.96 -51.89
N PRO A 13 -18.92 -13.75 -51.70
CA PRO A 13 -19.52 -14.38 -50.50
C PRO A 13 -19.81 -15.91 -50.67
N HIS A 14 -20.72 -16.47 -49.83
CA HIS A 14 -21.64 -17.65 -50.00
C HIS A 14 -21.67 -18.58 -48.75
N THR A 15 -22.74 -18.61 -47.93
CA THR A 15 -23.98 -19.47 -47.97
C THR A 15 -23.73 -20.99 -47.79
N ALA A 16 -24.57 -21.77 -47.07
CA ALA A 16 -26.01 -21.59 -46.78
C ALA A 16 -26.54 -22.31 -45.50
N SER A 17 -27.80 -21.98 -45.13
CA SER A 17 -28.88 -22.86 -44.58
C SER A 17 -28.73 -23.61 -43.23
N ALA A 18 -29.79 -23.81 -42.41
CA ALA A 18 -31.15 -23.20 -42.35
C ALA A 18 -31.84 -23.50 -40.99
N SER A 19 -32.85 -22.70 -40.63
CA SER A 19 -33.86 -22.98 -39.58
C SER A 19 -35.11 -23.66 -40.19
N PRO A 20 -36.09 -24.22 -39.42
CA PRO A 20 -37.15 -23.38 -38.83
C PRO A 20 -37.87 -23.88 -37.53
N SER A 21 -38.63 -22.96 -36.90
CA SER A 21 -39.94 -23.11 -36.17
C SER A 21 -40.16 -24.19 -35.07
N GLN A 22 -40.60 -23.86 -33.84
CA GLN A 22 -41.99 -23.51 -33.36
C GLN A 22 -43.01 -24.68 -33.47
N SER A 23 -43.96 -24.94 -32.55
CA SER A 23 -44.70 -24.06 -31.60
C SER A 23 -45.16 -24.75 -30.28
N LEU A 24 -46.11 -24.15 -29.52
CA LEU A 24 -46.60 -24.53 -28.17
C LEU A 24 -47.63 -25.68 -28.13
N GLU A 25 -47.86 -26.30 -26.94
CA GLU A 25 -49.19 -26.44 -26.27
C GLU A 25 -49.13 -27.08 -24.84
N GLN A 26 -50.24 -27.00 -24.07
CA GLN A 26 -50.49 -27.52 -22.70
C GLN A 26 -52.02 -27.57 -22.45
N PRO A 27 -52.56 -28.21 -21.37
CA PRO A 27 -52.22 -29.45 -20.66
C PRO A 27 -53.45 -30.43 -20.66
N PRO A 28 -53.60 -31.40 -19.74
CA PRO A 28 -54.41 -31.11 -18.53
C PRO A 28 -54.01 -31.86 -17.23
N LYS A 29 -54.81 -31.60 -16.18
CA LYS A 29 -54.76 -32.10 -14.77
C LYS A 29 -55.21 -33.58 -14.66
N ASP A 30 -55.29 -34.27 -13.51
CA ASP A 30 -55.22 -33.97 -12.05
C ASP A 30 -54.79 -35.31 -11.33
N LEU A 31 -54.70 -35.58 -10.02
CA LEU A 31 -55.05 -34.95 -8.73
C LEU A 31 -54.24 -35.68 -7.60
N GLY A 32 -54.04 -35.11 -6.40
CA GLY A 32 -53.71 -35.89 -5.19
C GLY A 32 -52.85 -35.21 -4.10
N GLY A 33 -53.37 -35.12 -2.87
CA GLY A 33 -52.65 -34.78 -1.62
C GLY A 33 -53.06 -35.72 -0.47
N PRO A 34 -52.84 -35.40 0.83
CA PRO A 34 -52.39 -34.11 1.38
C PRO A 34 -51.30 -34.15 2.49
N ASP A 35 -50.84 -32.95 2.88
CA ASP A 35 -50.46 -32.45 4.23
C ASP A 35 -49.46 -33.21 5.14
N LEU A 36 -48.35 -32.52 5.51
CA LEU A 36 -47.75 -32.53 6.86
C LEU A 36 -46.60 -31.50 7.02
N ALA A 37 -46.70 -30.65 8.06
CA ALA A 37 -45.70 -29.79 8.74
C ALA A 37 -44.44 -29.30 7.96
N MET A 38 -44.23 -27.99 7.76
CA MET A 38 -43.88 -26.96 8.77
C MET A 38 -42.66 -27.28 9.64
N PHE A 39 -41.49 -26.81 9.19
CA PHE A 39 -40.35 -26.44 10.05
C PHE A 39 -39.69 -25.19 9.45
N GLU A 40 -39.85 -24.05 10.12
CA GLU A 40 -39.10 -22.81 9.93
C GLU A 40 -38.23 -22.60 11.18
N GLU A 41 -36.93 -22.34 11.02
CA GLU A 41 -36.00 -21.77 12.03
C GLU A 41 -34.55 -21.92 11.48
N GLU A 42 -33.63 -20.97 11.61
CA GLU A 42 -33.75 -19.50 11.52
C GLU A 42 -32.39 -18.99 10.99
N ASP A 43 -32.37 -18.15 9.95
CA ASP A 43 -31.10 -17.66 9.39
C ASP A 43 -30.56 -16.50 10.25
N ALA A 44 -29.46 -16.74 10.97
CA ALA A 44 -28.97 -15.92 12.06
C ALA A 44 -28.29 -14.61 11.59
N ALA A 45 -29.06 -13.75 10.94
CA ALA A 45 -28.66 -12.40 10.59
C ALA A 45 -28.44 -11.56 11.87
N CYS A 46 -27.17 -11.28 12.20
CA CYS A 46 -26.77 -10.51 13.37
C CYS A 46 -27.27 -9.05 13.31
N THR A 47 -28.51 -8.83 13.73
CA THR A 47 -29.07 -7.50 13.96
C THR A 47 -28.28 -6.82 15.09
N PRO A 48 -27.62 -5.66 14.87
CA PRO A 48 -26.95 -4.96 15.95
C PRO A 48 -27.98 -4.45 16.96
N PRO A 49 -27.71 -4.53 18.28
CA PRO A 49 -28.63 -4.03 19.29
C PRO A 49 -28.83 -2.52 19.12
N SER A 50 -30.08 -2.07 19.19
CA SER A 50 -30.43 -0.65 19.08
C SER A 50 -29.91 0.12 20.30
N MET A 51 -28.73 0.70 20.17
CA MET A 51 -28.19 1.65 21.14
C MET A 51 -29.04 2.93 21.15
N GLY A 52 -29.33 3.45 22.34
CA GLY A 52 -30.16 4.64 22.53
C GLY A 52 -29.62 5.89 21.82
N SER A 53 -30.51 6.82 21.49
CA SER A 53 -30.29 7.95 20.57
C SER A 53 -29.37 9.08 21.09
N ASP A 54 -28.56 8.82 22.13
CA ASP A 54 -27.74 9.81 22.83
C ASP A 54 -26.21 9.62 22.62
N TYR A 55 -25.81 8.68 21.76
CA TYR A 55 -24.42 8.58 21.30
C TYR A 55 -24.12 9.65 20.24
N SER A 56 -23.14 10.50 20.54
CA SER A 56 -22.64 11.51 19.60
C SER A 56 -22.22 10.86 18.28
N SER A 57 -22.89 11.22 17.19
CA SER A 57 -22.58 10.76 15.84
C SER A 57 -21.30 11.42 15.33
N ALA A 58 -20.16 11.02 15.91
CA ALA A 58 -18.83 11.29 15.39
C ALA A 58 -18.82 10.88 13.91
N ARG A 59 -18.63 11.87 13.04
CA ARG A 59 -19.03 11.76 11.63
C ARG A 59 -18.22 10.66 10.95
N ALA A 60 -18.86 9.51 10.71
CA ALA A 60 -18.33 8.46 9.86
C ALA A 60 -18.26 8.98 8.41
N ILE A 61 -17.16 9.65 8.08
CA ILE A 61 -16.86 10.08 6.72
C ILE A 61 -16.71 8.81 5.87
N PRO A 62 -17.45 8.67 4.75
CA PRO A 62 -17.21 7.57 3.82
C PRO A 62 -15.79 7.68 3.27
N PHE A 63 -14.88 6.84 3.75
CA PHE A 63 -13.50 6.84 3.29
C PHE A 63 -13.45 6.44 1.81
N ALA A 64 -12.59 7.12 1.05
CA ALA A 64 -12.16 6.69 -0.28
C ALA A 64 -11.61 5.24 -0.21
N PRO A 65 -11.68 4.45 -1.29
CA PRO A 65 -11.45 3.00 -1.27
C PRO A 65 -10.22 2.61 -0.44
N LEU A 66 -10.46 1.73 0.55
CA LEU A 66 -9.59 1.43 1.69
C LEU A 66 -8.10 1.35 1.32
N SER A 67 -7.37 2.45 1.51
CA SER A 67 -5.93 2.48 1.30
C SER A 67 -5.25 1.55 2.30
N PHE A 68 -4.26 0.78 1.85
CA PHE A 68 -3.43 -0.01 2.76
C PHE A 68 -2.57 0.87 3.68
N LEU A 69 -2.47 2.20 3.45
CA LEU A 69 -1.83 3.16 4.35
C LEU A 69 -2.88 3.78 5.31
N GLN A 70 -3.22 3.04 6.37
CA GLN A 70 -4.14 3.49 7.41
C GLN A 70 -3.66 3.09 8.82
N PRO A 71 -4.12 3.76 9.89
CA PRO A 71 -3.85 3.35 11.27
C PRO A 71 -4.24 1.89 11.54
N GLY A 72 -3.31 1.10 12.09
CA GLY A 72 -3.47 -0.34 12.33
C GLY A 72 -3.09 -1.24 11.14
N SER A 73 -2.67 -0.67 10.00
CA SER A 73 -2.07 -1.47 8.91
C SER A 73 -0.75 -2.09 9.33
N ARG A 74 -0.56 -3.36 8.98
CA ARG A 74 0.66 -4.12 9.25
C ARG A 74 1.28 -4.63 7.96
N PHE A 75 2.60 -4.63 7.92
CA PHE A 75 3.41 -5.05 6.79
C PHE A 75 4.51 -6.00 7.27
N HIS A 76 4.86 -6.99 6.45
CA HIS A 76 5.88 -7.98 6.74
C HIS A 76 6.68 -8.30 5.47
N GLY A 77 7.98 -8.50 5.63
CA GLY A 77 8.91 -8.84 4.57
C GLY A 77 10.34 -8.77 5.08
N THR A 78 11.25 -8.21 4.30
CA THR A 78 12.69 -8.26 4.60
C THR A 78 13.42 -6.95 4.37
N GLN A 79 14.51 -6.76 5.11
CA GLN A 79 15.60 -5.84 4.76
C GLN A 79 16.81 -6.64 4.32
N GLN A 80 17.37 -6.33 3.15
CA GLN A 80 18.48 -7.04 2.54
C GLN A 80 19.68 -6.11 2.33
N SER A 81 20.86 -6.58 2.76
CA SER A 81 22.18 -6.04 2.40
C SER A 81 22.85 -6.93 1.34
N GLU A 82 24.06 -6.58 0.89
CA GLU A 82 24.88 -7.44 0.03
C GLU A 82 25.18 -8.82 0.65
N ARG A 83 25.03 -8.98 1.98
CA ARG A 83 25.52 -10.15 2.74
C ARG A 83 24.46 -10.85 3.59
N GLN A 84 23.41 -10.14 4.01
CA GLN A 84 22.44 -10.63 5.00
C GLN A 84 21.02 -10.22 4.63
N VAL A 85 20.05 -11.00 5.11
CA VAL A 85 18.62 -10.73 4.95
C VAL A 85 17.97 -10.85 6.32
N TYR A 86 17.33 -9.77 6.78
CA TYR A 86 16.69 -9.65 8.08
C TYR A 86 15.17 -9.68 7.91
N ASP A 87 14.46 -10.36 8.81
CA ASP A 87 13.00 -10.30 8.88
C ASP A 87 12.56 -8.95 9.43
N VAL A 88 11.67 -8.25 8.71
CA VAL A 88 11.19 -6.92 9.08
C VAL A 88 9.67 -6.85 9.09
N GLN A 89 9.13 -6.30 10.17
CA GLN A 89 7.71 -6.11 10.42
C GLN A 89 7.46 -4.63 10.71
N VAL A 90 6.45 -4.04 10.08
CA VAL A 90 6.09 -2.62 10.28
C VAL A 90 4.62 -2.52 10.66
N GLU A 91 4.32 -1.69 11.65
CA GLU A 91 2.95 -1.34 12.03
C GLU A 91 2.76 0.18 11.96
N ILE A 92 1.80 0.62 11.14
CA ILE A 92 1.42 2.03 11.02
C ILE A 92 0.48 2.38 12.17
N LYS A 93 0.83 3.40 12.97
CA LYS A 93 0.05 3.82 14.15
C LYS A 93 -0.82 5.03 13.88
N HIS A 94 -0.33 5.99 13.09
CA HIS A 94 -1.09 7.18 12.71
C HIS A 94 -0.71 7.63 11.30
N VAL A 95 -1.65 8.27 10.58
CA VAL A 95 -1.46 8.85 9.24
C VAL A 95 -2.28 10.14 9.17
N ASP A 96 -1.62 11.26 8.89
CA ASP A 96 -2.28 12.52 8.53
C ASP A 96 -1.83 12.94 7.13
N MET A 97 -2.68 12.67 6.13
CA MET A 97 -2.43 13.03 4.73
C MET A 97 -2.46 14.56 4.48
N ARG A 98 -3.06 15.36 5.37
CA ARG A 98 -3.11 16.82 5.28
C ARG A 98 -1.82 17.43 5.80
N GLU A 99 -1.34 16.99 6.95
CA GLU A 99 -0.01 17.36 7.46
C GLU A 99 1.15 16.61 6.79
N SER A 100 0.85 15.74 5.81
CA SER A 100 1.82 14.94 5.06
C SER A 100 2.73 14.11 5.98
N PHE A 101 2.12 13.52 7.01
CA PHE A 101 2.78 12.84 8.13
C PHE A 101 2.24 11.42 8.32
N LEU A 102 3.08 10.53 8.83
CA LEU A 102 2.66 9.29 9.49
C LEU A 102 3.65 8.92 10.59
N CYS A 103 3.27 7.99 11.47
CA CYS A 103 4.23 7.35 12.36
C CYS A 103 3.86 5.89 12.64
N GLY A 104 4.83 5.12 13.14
CA GLY A 104 4.67 3.70 13.39
C GLY A 104 5.84 3.07 14.12
N TYR A 105 5.83 1.73 14.15
CA TYR A 105 6.94 0.93 14.65
C TYR A 105 7.55 0.10 13.53
N LEU A 106 8.88 0.04 13.48
CA LEU A 106 9.65 -0.87 12.64
C LEU A 106 10.34 -1.88 13.57
N ARG A 107 10.10 -3.17 13.35
CA ARG A 107 10.69 -4.29 14.09
C ARG A 107 11.57 -5.10 13.15
N ILE A 108 12.85 -5.26 13.49
CA ILE A 108 13.84 -6.02 12.71
C ILE A 108 14.41 -7.15 13.57
N GLN A 109 14.60 -8.34 12.97
CA GLN A 109 15.08 -9.54 13.65
C GLN A 109 16.46 -9.97 13.12
N GLY A 110 17.32 -10.47 14.02
CA GLY A 110 18.63 -11.02 13.66
C GLY A 110 19.71 -10.00 13.26
N LEU A 111 19.50 -8.70 13.51
CA LEU A 111 20.48 -7.65 13.16
C LEU A 111 21.74 -7.68 14.05
N THR A 112 21.63 -8.18 15.28
CA THR A 112 22.75 -8.33 16.24
C THR A 112 22.55 -9.59 17.09
N GLU A 113 23.64 -10.15 17.64
CA GLU A 113 23.58 -11.34 18.50
C GLU A 113 22.99 -11.00 19.89
N ASP A 114 23.44 -9.91 20.52
CA ASP A 114 22.98 -9.45 21.84
C ASP A 114 21.50 -9.03 21.85
N HIS A 115 21.01 -8.50 20.72
CA HIS A 115 19.64 -8.06 20.55
C HIS A 115 19.02 -8.70 19.29
N PRO A 116 18.51 -9.95 19.40
CA PRO A 116 17.96 -10.70 18.27
C PRO A 116 16.64 -10.13 17.73
N THR A 117 16.06 -9.15 18.42
CA THR A 117 14.95 -8.32 17.95
C THR A 117 15.21 -6.88 18.41
N LEU A 118 15.14 -5.94 17.47
CA LEU A 118 15.11 -4.52 17.73
C LEU A 118 13.76 -3.97 17.26
N THR A 119 13.22 -2.98 17.96
CA THR A 119 12.00 -2.27 17.55
C THR A 119 12.18 -0.78 17.77
N THR A 120 11.97 0.02 16.74
CA THR A 120 12.13 1.48 16.74
C THR A 120 10.80 2.17 16.48
N TYR A 121 10.62 3.35 17.07
CA TYR A 121 9.61 4.31 16.62
C TYR A 121 10.16 5.09 15.42
N PHE A 122 9.33 5.24 14.39
CA PHE A 122 9.65 6.05 13.22
C PHE A 122 8.55 7.06 12.89
N GLU A 123 8.97 8.18 12.33
CA GLU A 123 8.10 9.20 11.73
C GLU A 123 8.33 9.25 10.22
N GLY A 124 7.28 9.59 9.47
CA GLY A 124 7.26 9.52 8.02
C GLY A 124 6.81 10.84 7.38
N GLU A 125 7.66 11.41 6.53
CA GLU A 125 7.30 12.52 5.65
C GLU A 125 6.68 11.99 4.36
N ILE A 126 5.50 12.47 3.98
CA ILE A 126 4.83 12.11 2.72
C ILE A 126 5.18 13.14 1.65
N ILE A 127 5.75 12.70 0.52
CA ILE A 127 6.18 13.58 -0.57
C ILE A 127 4.95 14.03 -1.37
N GLY A 128 4.76 15.34 -1.49
CA GLY A 128 3.49 15.92 -1.94
C GLY A 128 3.57 17.42 -2.17
N SER A 129 2.81 18.17 -1.38
CA SER A 129 2.78 19.64 -1.34
C SER A 129 3.70 20.22 -0.28
N LYS A 130 3.74 19.63 0.91
CA LYS A 130 4.56 20.06 2.06
C LYS A 130 6.01 19.62 1.92
N TYR A 131 6.25 18.35 1.60
CA TYR A 131 7.58 17.78 1.44
C TYR A 131 7.90 17.50 -0.03
N SER A 132 9.08 17.93 -0.48
CA SER A 132 9.58 17.66 -1.84
C SER A 132 10.47 16.41 -1.89
N PHE A 133 10.76 15.91 -3.09
CA PHE A 133 11.76 14.86 -3.31
C PHE A 133 13.16 15.20 -2.73
N PHE A 134 13.49 16.48 -2.51
CA PHE A 134 14.72 16.86 -1.83
C PHE A 134 14.54 16.83 -0.32
N THR A 135 15.50 16.19 0.36
CA THR A 135 15.54 16.07 1.83
C THR A 135 16.00 17.40 2.43
N GLN A 136 15.29 17.89 3.46
CA GLN A 136 15.50 19.23 4.04
C GLN A 136 16.15 19.20 5.44
N HIS A 137 16.55 18.02 5.90
CA HIS A 137 17.22 17.79 7.19
C HIS A 137 18.73 17.63 6.96
N GLU A 138 19.53 18.59 7.44
CA GLU A 138 20.98 18.60 7.22
C GLU A 138 21.70 17.47 7.98
N ASP A 139 21.20 17.12 9.16
CA ASP A 139 21.71 16.04 10.02
C ASP A 139 21.50 14.64 9.43
N TRP A 140 20.50 14.46 8.55
CA TRP A 140 20.28 13.20 7.82
C TRP A 140 21.36 12.93 6.76
N GLY A 141 22.20 13.93 6.44
CA GLY A 141 23.36 13.79 5.55
C GLY A 141 23.04 13.53 4.07
N ALA A 142 21.77 13.61 3.68
CA ALA A 142 21.34 13.56 2.29
C ALA A 142 21.54 14.91 1.59
N ASN A 143 21.68 14.88 0.27
CA ASN A 143 21.74 16.07 -0.58
C ASN A 143 21.11 15.77 -1.95
N MET A 144 20.91 16.81 -2.76
CA MET A 144 20.28 16.73 -4.08
C MET A 144 20.78 15.57 -4.99
N ARG A 145 22.08 15.22 -4.92
CA ARG A 145 22.65 14.09 -5.69
C ARG A 145 22.30 12.74 -5.06
N VAL A 146 22.32 12.64 -3.73
CA VAL A 146 21.89 11.44 -2.98
C VAL A 146 20.41 11.18 -3.22
N ASP A 147 19.54 12.19 -3.06
CA ASP A 147 18.10 12.10 -3.26
C ASP A 147 17.78 11.57 -4.66
N LEU A 148 18.27 12.23 -5.71
CA LEU A 148 18.04 11.81 -7.09
C LEU A 148 18.61 10.42 -7.41
N SER A 149 19.64 9.97 -6.69
CA SER A 149 20.22 8.63 -6.85
C SER A 149 19.42 7.54 -6.15
N HIS A 150 18.70 7.86 -5.06
CA HIS A 150 17.85 6.90 -4.36
C HIS A 150 16.46 6.84 -5.01
N TRP A 151 15.82 7.99 -5.27
CA TRP A 151 14.51 8.02 -5.94
C TRP A 151 14.55 7.37 -7.32
N ALA A 152 15.65 7.49 -8.07
CA ALA A 152 15.83 6.84 -9.38
C ALA A 152 15.88 5.30 -9.35
N LYS A 153 15.95 4.66 -8.17
CA LYS A 153 15.82 3.20 -8.03
C LYS A 153 14.36 2.74 -8.17
N PHE A 154 13.40 3.56 -7.76
CA PHE A 154 11.97 3.23 -7.87
C PHE A 154 11.46 3.47 -9.29
N ASN A 155 10.88 2.45 -9.92
CA ASN A 155 10.33 2.59 -11.28
C ASN A 155 9.20 3.64 -11.36
N ALA A 156 8.45 3.83 -10.27
CA ALA A 156 7.43 4.87 -10.17
C ALA A 156 7.99 6.31 -10.24
N PHE A 157 9.28 6.54 -9.97
CA PHE A 157 9.89 7.88 -10.01
C PHE A 157 10.21 8.36 -11.45
N ARG A 158 10.22 7.46 -12.44
CA ARG A 158 10.59 7.76 -13.84
C ARG A 158 9.86 8.99 -14.45
N PRO A 159 8.55 9.24 -14.21
CA PRO A 159 7.87 10.44 -14.72
C PRO A 159 8.37 11.75 -14.11
N PHE A 160 8.76 11.72 -12.83
CA PHE A 160 9.22 12.88 -12.08
C PHE A 160 10.70 13.20 -12.33
N GLN A 161 11.53 12.20 -12.66
CA GLN A 161 12.98 12.31 -12.77
C GLN A 161 13.47 13.45 -13.69
N LYS A 162 12.81 13.71 -14.82
CA LYS A 162 13.15 14.83 -15.73
C LYS A 162 12.84 16.21 -15.15
N HIS A 163 11.81 16.30 -14.31
CA HIS A 163 11.35 17.55 -13.70
C HIS A 163 12.13 17.85 -12.42
N ALA A 164 12.36 16.83 -11.57
CA ALA A 164 13.14 16.95 -10.34
C ALA A 164 14.58 17.47 -10.60
N ARG A 165 15.20 17.09 -11.73
CA ARG A 165 16.52 17.62 -12.15
C ARG A 165 16.54 19.13 -12.44
N LYS A 166 15.38 19.80 -12.55
CA LYS A 166 15.25 21.25 -12.77
C LYS A 166 14.89 22.04 -11.51
N GLY A 167 14.53 21.36 -10.42
CA GLY A 167 14.05 21.98 -9.18
C GLY A 167 13.03 21.11 -8.45
N PRO A 168 12.51 21.57 -7.29
CA PRO A 168 11.47 20.85 -6.55
C PRO A 168 10.23 20.59 -7.41
N VAL A 169 9.63 19.41 -7.24
CA VAL A 169 8.39 19.01 -7.92
C VAL A 169 7.32 18.72 -6.87
N THR A 170 6.23 19.48 -6.93
CA THR A 170 5.01 19.25 -6.15
C THR A 170 4.21 18.10 -6.75
N ILE A 171 3.72 17.17 -5.92
CA ILE A 171 2.73 16.17 -6.33
C ILE A 171 1.37 16.59 -5.75
N PRO A 172 0.42 17.08 -6.57
CA PRO A 172 -0.95 17.29 -6.13
C PRO A 172 -1.66 15.95 -5.97
N ASP A 173 -2.58 15.91 -4.99
CA ASP A 173 -3.51 14.82 -4.72
C ASP A 173 -2.82 13.45 -4.55
N VAL A 174 -1.90 13.37 -3.58
CA VAL A 174 -1.12 12.16 -3.26
C VAL A 174 -2.03 10.96 -2.98
N THR A 175 -3.18 11.17 -2.34
CA THR A 175 -4.21 10.15 -2.09
C THR A 175 -4.80 9.53 -3.36
N GLN A 176 -4.69 10.21 -4.52
CA GLN A 176 -5.17 9.73 -5.83
C GLN A 176 -4.04 9.10 -6.68
N ARG A 177 -2.85 8.86 -6.11
CA ARG A 177 -1.73 8.23 -6.80
C ARG A 177 -1.60 6.77 -6.41
N GLU A 178 -1.41 5.87 -7.37
CA GLU A 178 -1.10 4.45 -7.08
C GLU A 178 0.14 4.32 -6.18
N ASN A 179 1.17 5.14 -6.44
CA ASN A 179 2.44 5.09 -5.74
C ASN A 179 2.64 6.38 -4.92
N ILE A 180 2.77 6.24 -3.61
CA ILE A 180 3.02 7.30 -2.63
C ILE A 180 4.49 7.23 -2.23
N PHE A 181 5.23 8.33 -2.39
CA PHE A 181 6.63 8.41 -1.95
C PHE A 181 6.68 8.97 -0.52
N MET A 182 7.57 8.42 0.31
CA MET A 182 7.76 8.86 1.70
C MET A 182 9.23 8.80 2.10
N ARG A 183 9.63 9.52 3.14
CA ARG A 183 10.88 9.28 3.88
C ARG A 183 10.53 8.85 5.30
N TRP A 184 11.06 7.73 5.78
CA TRP A 184 10.84 7.24 7.15
C TRP A 184 12.12 7.40 7.98
N LYS A 185 12.07 8.14 9.08
CA LYS A 185 13.18 8.34 10.02
C LYS A 185 12.90 7.61 11.33
N GLU A 186 13.81 6.74 11.74
CA GLU A 186 13.78 6.11 13.07
C GLU A 186 14.32 7.09 14.13
N HIS A 187 13.68 7.17 15.30
CA HIS A 187 14.03 8.13 16.36
C HIS A 187 14.60 7.49 17.63
N PHE A 188 13.97 6.42 18.12
CA PHE A 188 14.36 5.77 19.37
C PHE A 188 13.88 4.31 19.44
N LEU A 189 14.54 3.51 20.28
CA LEU A 189 14.16 2.13 20.57
C LEU A 189 12.94 2.04 21.50
N VAL A 190 12.19 0.96 21.34
CA VAL A 190 11.02 0.59 22.16
C VAL A 190 11.30 -0.79 22.78
N PRO A 191 11.12 -0.99 24.09
CA PRO A 191 10.50 -0.07 25.06
C PRO A 191 11.44 1.03 25.61
N ASP A 192 12.77 0.85 25.60
CA ASP A 192 13.69 1.82 26.21
C ASP A 192 14.25 2.84 25.21
N HIS A 193 13.59 4.00 25.17
CA HIS A 193 13.97 5.17 24.37
C HIS A 193 15.30 5.82 24.78
N ARG A 194 15.94 5.37 25.89
CA ARG A 194 17.21 5.92 26.37
C ARG A 194 18.42 5.26 25.70
N VAL A 195 18.24 4.06 25.14
CA VAL A 195 19.30 3.36 24.39
C VAL A 195 19.50 4.05 23.04
N ARG A 196 20.66 4.70 22.88
CA ARG A 196 21.04 5.45 21.65
C ARG A 196 22.09 4.77 20.79
N THR A 197 22.74 3.72 21.31
CA THR A 197 23.87 3.04 20.68
C THR A 197 23.68 1.54 20.83
N ILE A 198 23.82 0.79 19.73
CA ILE A 198 23.68 -0.66 19.68
C ILE A 198 24.98 -1.24 19.12
N THR A 199 25.54 -2.26 19.75
CA THR A 199 26.74 -2.92 19.23
C THR A 199 26.42 -3.57 17.88
N GLY A 200 27.06 -3.10 16.81
CA GLY A 200 26.85 -3.62 15.44
C GLY A 200 25.67 -3.04 14.65
N ALA A 201 24.85 -2.15 15.23
CA ALA A 201 23.69 -1.56 14.55
C ALA A 201 23.53 -0.05 14.78
N SER A 202 22.89 0.66 13.84
CA SER A 202 22.57 2.08 13.96
C SER A 202 21.31 2.43 13.18
N PHE A 203 20.44 3.22 13.80
CA PHE A 203 19.23 3.81 13.23
C PHE A 203 19.40 5.34 12.97
N GLU A 204 20.65 5.83 12.89
CA GLU A 204 20.96 7.23 12.57
C GLU A 204 20.42 7.67 11.19
N GLY A 205 20.33 6.75 10.22
CA GLY A 205 19.84 7.00 8.88
C GLY A 205 18.32 7.09 8.74
N PHE A 206 17.85 7.08 7.49
CA PHE A 206 16.44 7.08 7.12
C PHE A 206 16.20 6.21 5.87
N TYR A 207 14.95 5.84 5.62
CA TYR A 207 14.55 5.10 4.42
C TYR A 207 13.89 6.05 3.41
N TYR A 208 14.32 5.97 2.16
CA TYR A 208 13.51 6.39 1.02
C TYR A 208 12.47 5.30 0.75
N ILE A 209 11.19 5.65 0.63
CA ILE A 209 10.08 4.69 0.48
C ILE A 209 9.24 5.02 -0.75
N CYS A 210 8.84 3.99 -1.49
CA CYS A 210 7.82 4.01 -2.53
C CYS A 210 6.76 2.95 -2.18
N PHE A 211 5.58 3.42 -1.77
CA PHE A 211 4.46 2.59 -1.35
C PHE A 211 3.39 2.49 -2.43
N ASN A 212 3.02 1.28 -2.84
CA ASN A 212 1.94 1.02 -3.78
C ASN A 212 0.63 0.79 -3.03
N GLN A 213 -0.25 1.80 -3.00
CA GLN A 213 -1.48 1.74 -2.21
C GLN A 213 -2.59 0.86 -2.79
N LEU A 214 -2.46 0.39 -4.04
CA LEU A 214 -3.41 -0.56 -4.65
C LEU A 214 -3.06 -2.02 -4.33
N LYS A 215 -1.79 -2.32 -4.03
CA LYS A 215 -1.31 -3.68 -3.74
C LYS A 215 -0.92 -3.90 -2.27
N GLY A 216 -0.68 -2.82 -1.52
CA GLY A 216 -0.15 -2.90 -0.16
C GLY A 216 1.31 -3.33 -0.14
N GLU A 217 2.09 -2.92 -1.14
CA GLU A 217 3.53 -3.23 -1.26
C GLU A 217 4.36 -1.99 -0.88
N VAL A 218 5.31 -2.14 0.03
CA VAL A 218 6.29 -1.11 0.43
C VAL A 218 7.64 -1.51 -0.15
N SER A 219 8.14 -0.77 -1.14
CA SER A 219 9.53 -0.87 -1.58
C SER A 219 10.33 0.30 -1.02
N GLY A 220 11.47 0.02 -0.40
CA GLY A 220 12.22 0.99 0.39
C GLY A 220 13.73 0.80 0.28
N ILE A 221 14.48 1.84 0.61
CA ILE A 221 15.95 1.83 0.54
C ILE A 221 16.50 2.65 1.70
N TYR A 222 17.28 2.01 2.58
CA TYR A 222 17.97 2.68 3.68
C TYR A 222 19.14 3.53 3.17
N PHE A 223 19.30 4.71 3.75
CA PHE A 223 20.44 5.59 3.55
C PHE A 223 20.98 6.10 4.89
N HIS A 224 22.30 5.95 5.05
CA HIS A 224 23.10 6.67 6.03
C HIS A 224 24.51 6.87 5.45
N SER A 225 25.13 8.02 5.73
CA SER A 225 26.39 8.45 5.09
C SER A 225 27.58 7.51 5.34
N LYS A 226 27.57 6.76 6.45
CA LYS A 226 28.63 5.83 6.88
C LYS A 226 28.31 4.35 6.63
N SER A 227 27.12 4.03 6.11
CA SER A 227 26.62 2.65 6.02
C SER A 227 26.72 2.06 4.61
N GLU A 228 26.55 0.75 4.50
CA GLU A 228 26.40 0.05 3.22
C GLU A 228 25.22 0.65 2.42
N LYS A 229 25.46 0.91 1.12
CA LYS A 229 24.52 1.65 0.27
C LYS A 229 23.46 0.74 -0.34
N PHE A 230 22.27 1.29 -0.52
CA PHE A 230 21.16 0.64 -1.21
C PHE A 230 20.66 -0.66 -0.55
N GLN A 231 20.81 -0.80 0.77
CA GLN A 231 20.12 -1.85 1.52
C GLN A 231 18.62 -1.72 1.28
N GLN A 232 18.00 -2.78 0.75
CA GLN A 232 16.66 -2.76 0.20
C GLN A 232 15.67 -3.30 1.24
N LEU A 233 14.53 -2.62 1.41
CA LEU A 233 13.44 -2.98 2.28
C LEU A 233 12.22 -3.32 1.41
N GLU A 234 11.74 -4.56 1.44
CA GLU A 234 10.53 -4.96 0.70
C GLU A 234 9.53 -5.59 1.67
N LEU A 235 8.35 -4.98 1.82
CA LEU A 235 7.29 -5.42 2.72
C LEU A 235 5.96 -5.55 1.99
N LYS A 236 5.12 -6.49 2.42
CA LYS A 236 3.74 -6.66 1.92
C LYS A 236 2.73 -6.59 3.06
N HIS A 237 1.55 -6.05 2.77
CA HIS A 237 0.47 -5.91 3.73
C HIS A 237 0.02 -7.28 4.27
N VAL A 238 -0.08 -7.38 5.60
CA VAL A 238 -0.55 -8.57 6.31
C VAL A 238 -2.04 -8.39 6.62
N PRO A 239 -2.95 -9.18 6.02
CA PRO A 239 -4.39 -9.00 6.24
C PRO A 239 -4.79 -9.10 7.71
N ASN A 240 -5.38 -8.03 8.23
CA ASN A 240 -6.03 -8.01 9.54
C ASN A 240 -7.28 -8.91 9.50
N ARG A 241 -7.12 -10.20 9.80
CA ARG A 241 -8.14 -11.27 9.72
C ARG A 241 -9.35 -11.01 10.64
N GLY A 242 -10.28 -10.14 10.23
CA GLY A 242 -11.45 -9.75 11.01
C GLY A 242 -11.17 -8.80 12.18
N CYS A 243 -9.97 -8.20 12.25
CA CYS A 243 -9.67 -7.18 13.26
C CYS A 243 -9.93 -5.78 12.67
N PHE A 244 -10.76 -4.98 13.33
CA PHE A 244 -11.27 -3.71 12.83
C PHE A 244 -10.15 -2.67 12.59
N SER A 245 -10.42 -1.73 11.67
CA SER A 245 -9.64 -0.50 11.47
C SER A 245 -9.51 0.27 12.78
N ALA A 246 -8.32 0.81 13.08
CA ALA A 246 -8.10 1.52 14.34
C ALA A 246 -8.92 2.82 14.42
N THR A 247 -9.53 3.08 15.57
CA THR A 247 -10.34 4.29 15.81
C THR A 247 -9.46 5.54 15.82
N GLU A 248 -9.74 6.48 14.91
CA GLU A 248 -9.17 7.83 14.95
C GLU A 248 -9.83 8.65 16.07
N PHE A 249 -9.02 9.25 16.94
CA PHE A 249 -9.45 10.24 17.92
C PHE A 249 -8.97 11.62 17.47
N ARG A 250 -9.82 12.65 17.63
CA ARG A 250 -9.63 13.99 17.07
C ARG A 250 -10.24 15.06 17.98
#